data_AF-K1Y228-F1
#
_entry.id   AF-K1Y228-F1
#
_cell.length_a   1.000
_cell.length_b   1.000
_cell.length_c   1.000
_cell.angle_alpha   90.00
_cell.angle_beta   90.00
_cell.angle_gamma   90.00
#
_symmetry.space_group_name_H-M   'P 1'
#
loop_
_entity.id
_entity.type
_entity.pdbx_description
1 polymer ?
#
loop_
_entity_poly.entity_id
_entity_poly.type
_entity_poly.pdbx_seq_one_letter_code
_entity_poly.pdbx_strand_id
1 'polypeptide(L)'
;ENDKRFNYIVAYLESSQKAWTAHASKYKDSPLLYSHLVDTVKAIVLDKYFKNKPSVGINVVLASHSGGGRFVFNYLHGVDEIPGFIERLCFIDSYYAYEELFAGKFIKWLNSGKDKMLGVISYIDTTVVYNGKPIVSKTGGTGYRSELMYRNMKEAGVKFKDSTDTSFIRHTAFSGRLRIIIKENPTGKIYHTILVEKNGLIHQLLFNSKLEERGYKFWGERSYSNLIK
;
A
#
# COMPACT_ATOMS: atom_id res chain seq x y z
N GLU A 1 7.96 20.92 2.25
CA GLU A 1 9.12 21.24 1.39
C GLU A 1 10.41 21.50 2.17
N ASN A 2 10.39 22.00 3.42
CA ASN A 2 11.60 22.25 4.22
C ASN A 2 11.87 21.22 5.34
N ASP A 3 11.53 19.93 5.16
CA ASP A 3 11.84 18.94 6.20
C ASP A 3 13.35 18.66 6.22
N LYS A 4 14.02 19.11 7.27
CA LYS A 4 15.47 18.93 7.48
C LYS A 4 15.81 17.64 8.23
N ARG A 5 14.81 16.86 8.65
CA ARG A 5 15.01 15.66 9.47
C ARG A 5 15.31 14.42 8.64
N PHE A 6 14.83 14.39 7.40
CA PHE A 6 14.92 13.21 6.52
C PHE A 6 15.46 13.58 5.15
N ASN A 7 16.23 12.66 4.57
CA ASN A 7 16.52 12.64 3.14
C ASN A 7 15.54 11.67 2.48
N TYR A 8 14.68 12.17 1.59
CA TYR A 8 13.73 11.34 0.87
C TYR A 8 14.35 10.81 -0.42
N ILE A 9 14.38 9.49 -0.55
CA ILE A 9 14.89 8.79 -1.75
C ILE A 9 13.73 7.97 -2.31
N VAL A 10 13.46 8.15 -3.61
CA VAL A 10 12.43 7.38 -4.31
C VAL A 10 13.11 6.42 -5.27
N ALA A 11 12.86 5.13 -5.10
CA ALA A 11 13.30 4.09 -6.02
C ALA A 11 12.10 3.60 -6.83
N TYR A 12 12.15 3.81 -8.14
CA TYR A 12 11.18 3.24 -9.08
C TYR A 12 11.71 1.89 -9.56
N LEU A 13 10.89 0.85 -9.42
CA LEU A 13 11.25 -0.50 -9.82
C LEU A 13 10.29 -0.96 -10.93
N GLU A 14 10.86 -1.54 -11.98
CA GLU A 14 10.13 -2.17 -13.07
C GLU A 14 10.70 -3.57 -13.30
N SER A 15 9.82 -4.56 -13.55
CA SER A 15 10.28 -5.88 -13.96
C SER A 15 10.56 -5.91 -15.46
N SER A 16 11.47 -6.79 -15.91
CA SER A 16 11.73 -6.94 -17.36
C SER A 16 10.50 -7.42 -18.16
N GLN A 17 9.47 -7.94 -17.48
CA GLN A 17 8.18 -8.31 -18.08
C GLN A 17 7.17 -7.14 -18.11
N LYS A 18 7.54 -5.95 -17.61
CA LYS A 18 6.67 -4.76 -17.46
C LYS A 18 5.42 -5.01 -16.60
N ALA A 19 5.42 -6.10 -15.84
CA ALA A 19 4.35 -6.53 -14.97
C ALA A 19 4.90 -7.42 -13.85
N TRP A 20 4.66 -7.05 -12.59
CA TRP A 20 5.09 -7.82 -11.43
C TRP A 20 4.35 -9.15 -11.27
N THR A 21 3.13 -9.24 -11.80
CA THR A 21 2.36 -10.49 -11.91
C THR A 21 3.02 -11.48 -12.85
N ALA A 22 3.38 -11.05 -14.06
CA ALA A 22 4.07 -11.89 -15.04
C ALA A 22 5.45 -12.33 -14.51
N HIS A 23 6.20 -11.42 -13.88
CA HIS A 23 7.49 -11.76 -13.27
C HIS A 23 7.33 -12.80 -12.16
N ALA A 24 6.39 -12.60 -11.21
CA ALA A 24 6.17 -13.55 -10.12
C ALA A 24 5.73 -14.94 -10.63
N SER A 25 4.90 -14.99 -11.67
CA SER A 25 4.48 -16.26 -12.29
C SER A 25 5.61 -16.99 -13.01
N LYS A 26 6.61 -16.26 -13.53
CA LYS A 26 7.76 -16.84 -14.25
C LYS A 26 8.76 -17.49 -13.31
N TYR A 27 8.99 -16.91 -12.13
CA TYR A 27 10.03 -17.36 -11.19
C TYR A 27 9.38 -17.98 -9.95
N LYS A 28 9.55 -19.29 -9.77
CA LYS A 28 8.95 -20.05 -8.65
C LYS A 28 9.46 -19.57 -7.28
N ASP A 29 10.70 -19.11 -7.23
CA ASP A 29 11.38 -18.52 -6.07
C ASP A 29 11.17 -17.01 -5.95
N SER A 30 10.20 -16.44 -6.67
CA SER A 30 9.92 -15.00 -6.66
C SER A 30 9.75 -14.36 -5.28
N PRO A 31 9.20 -15.03 -4.24
CA PRO A 31 9.19 -14.44 -2.91
C PRO A 31 10.59 -14.11 -2.38
N LEU A 32 11.55 -15.03 -2.51
CA LEU A 32 12.93 -14.84 -2.08
C LEU A 32 13.65 -13.79 -2.94
N LEU A 33 13.39 -13.78 -4.25
CA LEU A 33 13.96 -12.76 -5.14
C LEU A 33 13.51 -11.34 -4.73
N TYR A 34 12.27 -11.18 -4.26
CA TYR A 34 11.73 -9.86 -3.93
C TYR A 34 12.19 -9.38 -2.56
N SER A 35 12.40 -10.28 -1.59
CA SER A 35 13.08 -9.95 -0.33
C SER A 35 14.51 -9.50 -0.59
N HIS A 36 15.28 -10.26 -1.38
CA HIS A 36 16.63 -9.87 -1.79
C HIS A 36 16.67 -8.55 -2.56
N LEU A 37 15.69 -8.26 -3.43
CA LEU A 37 15.64 -7.01 -4.17
C LEU A 37 15.44 -5.80 -3.25
N VAL A 38 14.54 -5.88 -2.26
CA VAL A 38 14.35 -4.81 -1.27
C VAL A 38 15.64 -4.57 -0.47
N ASP A 39 16.29 -5.65 -0.02
CA ASP A 39 17.57 -5.56 0.71
C ASP A 39 18.69 -4.98 -0.17
N THR A 40 18.74 -5.36 -1.44
CA THR A 40 19.72 -4.86 -2.42
C THR A 40 19.53 -3.37 -2.67
N VAL A 41 18.30 -2.91 -2.90
CA VAL A 41 18.02 -1.48 -3.10
C VAL A 41 18.43 -0.67 -1.88
N LYS A 42 18.09 -1.17 -0.67
CA LYS A 42 18.51 -0.57 0.59
C LYS A 42 20.04 -0.51 0.71
N ALA A 43 20.74 -1.59 0.39
CA ALA A 43 22.20 -1.65 0.43
C ALA A 43 22.85 -0.67 -0.56
N ILE A 44 22.33 -0.57 -1.78
CA ILE A 44 22.80 0.39 -2.80
C ILE A 44 22.65 1.82 -2.30
N VAL A 45 21.51 2.17 -1.68
CA VAL A 45 21.29 3.50 -1.13
C VAL A 45 22.28 3.82 0.00
N LEU A 46 22.49 2.87 0.92
CA LEU A 46 23.42 3.03 2.02
C LEU A 46 24.87 3.18 1.54
N ASP A 47 25.32 2.33 0.60
CA ASP A 47 26.67 2.43 0.05
C ASP A 47 26.84 3.73 -0.76
N LYS A 48 25.90 4.07 -1.64
CA LYS A 48 26.08 5.23 -2.53
C LYS A 48 26.08 6.57 -1.79
N TYR A 49 25.23 6.72 -0.77
CA TYR A 49 25.00 8.03 -0.13
C TYR A 49 25.49 8.11 1.32
N PHE A 50 25.72 6.97 1.98
CA PHE A 50 25.96 6.92 3.43
C PHE A 50 27.11 5.99 3.86
N LYS A 51 27.97 5.54 2.93
CA LYS A 51 29.09 4.61 3.21
C LYS A 51 29.93 4.97 4.43
N ASN A 52 30.24 6.25 4.60
CA ASN A 52 31.06 6.76 5.69
C ASN A 52 30.24 7.28 6.89
N LYS A 53 28.95 6.91 6.97
CA LYS A 53 28.01 7.34 8.01
C LYS A 53 27.24 6.13 8.58
N PRO A 54 27.91 5.27 9.37
CA PRO A 54 27.35 3.98 9.83
C PRO A 54 26.14 4.13 10.78
N SER A 55 25.92 5.31 11.35
CA SER A 55 24.78 5.60 12.23
C SER A 55 23.50 5.99 11.49
N VAL A 56 23.51 6.06 10.15
CA VAL A 56 22.32 6.43 9.37
C VAL A 56 21.33 5.27 9.36
N GLY A 57 20.21 5.46 10.07
CA GLY A 57 19.05 4.59 9.93
C GLY A 57 18.34 4.85 8.60
N ILE A 58 17.83 3.79 7.99
CA ILE A 58 16.96 3.88 6.81
C ILE A 58 15.61 3.25 7.13
N ASN A 59 14.58 4.04 6.94
CA ASN A 59 13.19 3.58 6.96
C ASN A 59 12.70 3.42 5.53
N VAL A 60 12.01 2.32 5.28
CA VAL A 60 11.52 1.97 3.95
C VAL A 60 9.99 2.03 3.95
N VAL A 61 9.47 2.69 2.91
CA VAL A 61 8.06 2.66 2.56
C VAL A 61 7.88 1.83 1.30
N LEU A 62 7.05 0.79 1.36
CA LEU A 62 6.64 0.05 0.17
C LEU A 62 5.27 0.56 -0.27
N ALA A 63 5.27 1.36 -1.34
CA ALA A 63 4.05 1.86 -1.96
C ALA A 63 3.79 1.16 -3.28
N SER A 64 2.54 0.76 -3.49
CA SER A 64 2.14 0.01 -4.68
C SER A 64 0.80 0.50 -5.23
N HIS A 65 0.67 0.40 -6.56
CA HIS A 65 -0.58 0.60 -7.28
C HIS A 65 -0.82 -0.56 -8.25
N SER A 66 -2.08 -0.94 -8.46
CA SER A 66 -2.46 -1.98 -9.42
C SER A 66 -1.67 -3.28 -9.24
N GLY A 67 -1.14 -3.85 -10.33
CA GLY A 67 -0.28 -5.03 -10.34
C GLY A 67 1.00 -4.91 -9.50
N GLY A 68 1.42 -3.69 -9.12
CA GLY A 68 2.52 -3.46 -8.19
C GLY A 68 2.28 -4.05 -6.80
N GLY A 69 1.02 -4.29 -6.40
CA GLY A 69 0.75 -4.98 -5.14
C GLY A 69 1.28 -6.41 -5.13
N ARG A 70 1.39 -7.05 -6.29
CA ARG A 70 2.02 -8.37 -6.41
C ARG A 70 3.48 -8.36 -5.98
N PHE A 71 4.19 -7.27 -6.22
CA PHE A 71 5.55 -7.07 -5.71
C PHE A 71 5.55 -7.10 -4.18
N VAL A 72 4.71 -6.29 -3.55
CA VAL A 72 4.67 -6.19 -2.09
C VAL A 72 4.25 -7.53 -1.47
N PHE A 73 3.23 -8.21 -1.99
CA PHE A 73 2.80 -9.50 -1.43
C PHE A 73 3.81 -10.63 -1.63
N ASN A 74 4.55 -10.65 -2.75
CA ASN A 74 5.64 -11.63 -2.91
C ASN A 74 6.80 -11.34 -1.94
N TYR A 75 7.15 -10.07 -1.76
CA TYR A 75 8.09 -9.67 -0.70
C TYR A 75 7.61 -10.18 0.67
N LEU A 76 6.33 -9.99 1.00
CA LEU A 76 5.74 -10.46 2.27
C LEU A 76 5.74 -11.99 2.40
N HIS A 77 5.62 -12.74 1.31
CA HIS A 77 5.80 -14.20 1.30
C HIS A 77 7.26 -14.61 1.53
N GLY A 78 8.22 -13.80 1.05
CA GLY A 78 9.66 -14.11 1.09
C GLY A 78 10.39 -13.75 2.38
N VAL A 79 9.67 -13.23 3.38
CA VAL A 79 10.20 -12.93 4.71
C VAL A 79 9.34 -13.66 5.74
N ASP A 80 9.88 -14.10 6.87
CA ASP A 80 9.05 -14.71 7.92
C ASP A 80 8.24 -13.64 8.67
N GLU A 81 8.89 -12.51 8.97
CA GLU A 81 8.32 -11.35 9.64
C GLU A 81 8.61 -10.09 8.84
N ILE A 82 7.74 -9.09 8.91
CA ILE A 82 8.01 -7.80 8.26
C ILE A 82 9.15 -7.12 9.04
N PRO A 83 10.30 -6.84 8.39
CA PRO A 83 11.46 -6.28 9.07
C PRO A 83 11.19 -4.92 9.70
N GLY A 84 11.87 -4.65 10.82
CA GLY A 84 11.69 -3.39 11.57
C GLY A 84 12.05 -2.11 10.81
N PHE A 85 12.83 -2.21 9.72
CA PHE A 85 13.14 -1.05 8.86
C PHE A 85 12.01 -0.71 7.88
N ILE A 86 11.02 -1.60 7.69
CA ILE A 86 9.79 -1.25 6.99
C ILE A 86 8.96 -0.39 7.94
N GLU A 87 8.77 0.88 7.57
CA GLU A 87 7.97 1.85 8.33
C GLU A 87 6.52 1.81 7.86
N ARG A 88 6.31 1.68 6.55
CA ARG A 88 4.98 1.85 5.97
C ARG A 88 4.73 0.92 4.78
N LEU A 89 3.53 0.35 4.77
CA LEU A 89 2.99 -0.42 3.64
C LEU A 89 1.78 0.34 3.09
N CYS A 90 1.85 0.71 1.81
CA CYS A 90 0.84 1.49 1.12
C CYS A 90 0.31 0.73 -0.09
N PHE A 91 -0.98 0.41 -0.07
CA PHE A 91 -1.67 -0.24 -1.16
C PHE A 91 -2.73 0.70 -1.73
N ILE A 92 -2.63 1.02 -3.01
CA ILE A 92 -3.61 1.84 -3.72
C ILE A 92 -4.15 0.98 -4.84
N ASP A 93 -5.35 0.46 -4.67
CA ASP A 93 -6.00 -0.43 -5.62
C ASP A 93 -5.09 -1.57 -6.10
N SER A 94 -4.33 -2.12 -5.17
CA SER A 94 -3.27 -3.11 -5.42
C SER A 94 -3.40 -4.33 -4.50
N TYR A 95 -4.56 -4.51 -3.87
CA TYR A 95 -4.76 -5.50 -2.81
C TYR A 95 -5.19 -6.90 -3.28
N TYR A 96 -5.14 -7.17 -4.59
CA TYR A 96 -5.63 -8.39 -5.23
C TYR A 96 -5.07 -9.70 -4.63
N ALA A 97 -3.78 -9.69 -4.26
CA ALA A 97 -3.07 -10.87 -3.77
C ALA A 97 -3.12 -11.03 -2.24
N TYR A 98 -4.03 -10.32 -1.55
CA TYR A 98 -4.24 -10.55 -0.13
C TYR A 98 -4.79 -11.95 0.15
N GLU A 99 -4.14 -12.61 1.09
CA GLU A 99 -4.44 -13.93 1.65
C GLU A 99 -4.55 -13.82 3.19
N GLU A 100 -5.33 -14.70 3.80
CA GLU A 100 -5.66 -14.64 5.22
C GLU A 100 -4.44 -14.68 6.15
N LEU A 101 -3.39 -15.43 5.77
CA LEU A 101 -2.15 -15.54 6.54
C LEU A 101 -1.49 -14.18 6.83
N PHE A 102 -1.72 -13.17 5.96
CA PHE A 102 -1.09 -11.86 6.14
C PHE A 102 -1.69 -11.07 7.32
N ALA A 103 -2.92 -11.37 7.75
CA ALA A 103 -3.54 -10.68 8.88
C ALA A 103 -2.64 -10.77 10.14
N GLY A 104 -2.20 -11.98 10.50
CA GLY A 104 -1.32 -12.19 11.65
C GLY A 104 0.01 -11.46 11.51
N LYS A 105 0.59 -11.46 10.30
CA LYS A 105 1.85 -10.77 10.00
C LYS A 105 1.73 -9.25 10.16
N PHE A 106 0.65 -8.66 9.64
CA PHE A 106 0.39 -7.23 9.80
C PHE A 106 0.13 -6.84 11.25
N ILE A 107 -0.63 -7.65 12.00
CA ILE A 107 -0.89 -7.40 13.42
C ILE A 107 0.42 -7.44 14.21
N LYS A 108 1.26 -8.46 14.00
CA LYS A 108 2.56 -8.58 14.66
C LYS A 108 3.44 -7.37 14.36
N TRP A 109 3.54 -6.97 13.10
CA TRP A 109 4.30 -5.81 12.67
C TRP A 109 3.76 -4.49 13.23
N LEU A 110 2.44 -4.27 13.20
CA LEU A 110 1.83 -3.07 13.79
C LEU A 110 2.02 -2.97 15.30
N ASN A 111 2.20 -4.10 16.00
CA ASN A 111 2.51 -4.14 17.43
C ASN A 111 4.01 -3.95 17.73
N SER A 112 4.91 -4.18 16.77
CA SER A 112 6.36 -4.05 17.00
C SER A 112 6.84 -2.61 17.14
N GLY A 113 6.05 -1.63 16.68
CA GLY A 113 6.40 -0.22 16.78
C GLY A 113 5.23 0.74 16.58
N LYS A 114 5.31 1.92 17.22
CA LYS A 114 4.33 3.01 17.05
C LYS A 114 4.54 3.79 15.74
N ASP A 115 5.66 3.55 15.07
CA ASP A 115 6.08 4.09 13.79
C ASP A 115 5.67 3.18 12.62
N LYS A 116 4.89 2.11 12.84
CA LYS A 116 4.44 1.20 11.77
C LYS A 116 3.07 1.60 11.25
N MET A 117 2.94 1.78 9.93
CA MET A 117 1.71 2.24 9.28
C MET A 117 1.26 1.34 8.11
N LEU A 118 0.04 0.83 8.18
CA LEU A 118 -0.59 0.05 7.11
C LEU A 118 -1.77 0.82 6.53
N GLY A 119 -1.65 1.20 5.26
CA GLY A 119 -2.72 1.89 4.55
C GLY A 119 -3.17 1.12 3.32
N VAL A 120 -4.48 0.90 3.21
CA VAL A 120 -5.14 0.26 2.06
C VAL A 120 -6.21 1.21 1.55
N ILE A 121 -6.09 1.62 0.29
CA ILE A 121 -7.09 2.39 -0.44
C ILE A 121 -7.57 1.52 -1.60
N SER A 122 -8.88 1.35 -1.73
CA SER A 122 -9.50 0.60 -2.82
C SER A 122 -10.86 1.19 -3.17
N TYR A 123 -11.57 0.56 -4.10
CA TYR A 123 -12.96 0.89 -4.40
C TYR A 123 -13.75 -0.39 -4.63
N ILE A 124 -15.08 -0.29 -4.59
CA ILE A 124 -15.96 -1.38 -4.99
C ILE A 124 -15.88 -1.52 -6.52
N ASP A 125 -15.00 -2.40 -6.97
CA ASP A 125 -14.73 -2.70 -8.39
C ASP A 125 -15.63 -3.81 -8.95
N THR A 126 -16.33 -4.55 -8.08
CA THR A 126 -17.27 -5.61 -8.45
C THR A 126 -18.55 -5.11 -9.11
N THR A 127 -18.88 -3.81 -8.99
CA THR A 127 -20.02 -3.19 -9.67
C THR A 127 -19.71 -2.76 -11.10
N VAL A 128 -18.43 -2.81 -11.50
CA VAL A 128 -18.00 -2.32 -12.81
C VAL A 128 -18.23 -3.37 -13.89
N VAL A 129 -18.99 -2.98 -14.92
CA VAL A 129 -19.25 -3.78 -16.11
C VAL A 129 -18.62 -3.09 -17.31
N TYR A 130 -17.75 -3.80 -18.02
CA TYR A 130 -17.10 -3.34 -19.24
C TYR A 130 -17.43 -4.30 -20.39
N ASN A 131 -17.94 -3.77 -21.50
CA ASN A 131 -18.39 -4.56 -22.65
C ASN A 131 -19.32 -5.73 -22.27
N GLY A 132 -20.29 -5.47 -21.39
CA GLY A 132 -21.27 -6.45 -20.93
C GLY A 132 -20.73 -7.51 -19.96
N LYS A 133 -19.47 -7.40 -19.52
CA LYS A 133 -18.84 -8.36 -18.59
C LYS A 133 -18.30 -7.64 -17.35
N PRO A 134 -18.45 -8.24 -16.15
CA PRO A 134 -17.76 -7.76 -14.96
C PRO A 134 -16.24 -7.75 -15.18
N ILE A 135 -15.56 -6.69 -14.76
CA ILE A 135 -14.08 -6.60 -14.90
C ILE A 135 -13.34 -7.48 -13.88
N VAL A 136 -14.01 -7.81 -12.77
CA VAL A 136 -13.49 -8.67 -11.70
C VAL A 136 -14.58 -9.65 -11.26
N SER A 137 -14.17 -10.79 -10.72
CA SER A 137 -15.09 -11.70 -10.06
C SER A 137 -15.56 -11.11 -8.73
N LYS A 138 -16.64 -11.67 -8.16
CA LYS A 138 -17.23 -11.24 -6.88
C LYS A 138 -16.21 -11.19 -5.71
N THR A 139 -15.16 -12.03 -5.77
CA THR A 139 -14.12 -12.15 -4.74
C THR A 139 -12.72 -11.76 -5.24
N GLY A 140 -12.61 -11.39 -6.51
CA GLY A 140 -11.33 -11.08 -7.16
C GLY A 140 -10.93 -9.61 -7.06
N GLY A 141 -11.88 -8.72 -6.76
CA GLY A 141 -11.66 -7.28 -6.71
C GLY A 141 -10.92 -6.79 -5.45
N THR A 142 -10.28 -5.62 -5.54
CA THR A 142 -9.53 -5.04 -4.42
C THR A 142 -10.44 -4.60 -3.29
N GLY A 143 -11.65 -4.14 -3.58
CA GLY A 143 -12.65 -3.79 -2.57
C GLY A 143 -12.99 -5.01 -1.71
N TYR A 144 -13.29 -6.14 -2.35
CA TYR A 144 -13.55 -7.40 -1.64
C TYR A 144 -12.34 -7.86 -0.82
N ARG A 145 -11.13 -7.80 -1.39
CA ARG A 145 -9.90 -8.21 -0.67
C ARG A 145 -9.58 -7.31 0.52
N SER A 146 -9.92 -6.03 0.43
CA SER A 146 -9.79 -5.06 1.54
C SER A 146 -10.76 -5.39 2.67
N GLU A 147 -12.03 -5.70 2.34
CA GLU A 147 -13.03 -6.17 3.31
C GLU A 147 -12.67 -7.52 3.94
N LEU A 148 -12.08 -8.44 3.17
CA LEU A 148 -11.59 -9.70 3.69
C LEU A 148 -10.48 -9.48 4.73
N MET A 149 -9.54 -8.59 4.47
CA MET A 149 -8.52 -8.22 5.45
C MET A 149 -9.14 -7.61 6.72
N TYR A 150 -10.08 -6.68 6.57
CA TYR A 150 -10.80 -6.10 7.70
C TYR A 150 -11.42 -7.19 8.58
N ARG A 151 -12.16 -8.13 7.97
CA ARG A 151 -12.80 -9.25 8.69
C ARG A 151 -11.78 -10.13 9.39
N ASN A 152 -10.76 -10.60 8.69
CA ASN A 152 -9.75 -11.50 9.28
C ASN A 152 -9.00 -10.82 10.44
N MET A 153 -8.68 -9.53 10.34
CA MET A 153 -8.03 -8.80 11.43
C MET A 153 -8.98 -8.57 12.61
N LYS A 154 -10.27 -8.32 12.35
CA LYS A 154 -11.29 -8.18 13.39
C LYS A 154 -11.51 -9.49 14.14
N GLU A 155 -11.58 -10.61 13.41
CA GLU A 155 -11.66 -11.96 13.97
C GLU A 155 -10.41 -12.29 14.81
N ALA A 156 -9.23 -11.82 14.39
CA ALA A 156 -7.99 -11.91 15.16
C ALA A 156 -7.92 -10.92 16.36
N GLY A 157 -9.00 -10.21 16.67
CA GLY A 157 -9.12 -9.38 17.88
C GLY A 157 -8.74 -7.90 17.71
N VAL A 158 -8.48 -7.42 16.50
CA VAL A 158 -8.21 -5.99 16.26
C VAL A 158 -9.47 -5.17 16.48
N LYS A 159 -9.37 -4.16 17.34
CA LYS A 159 -10.47 -3.22 17.62
C LYS A 159 -10.46 -2.08 16.60
N PHE A 160 -11.39 -2.15 15.64
CA PHE A 160 -11.59 -1.10 14.65
C PHE A 160 -12.57 -0.03 15.15
N LYS A 161 -12.31 1.20 14.71
CA LYS A 161 -13.28 2.30 14.63
C LYS A 161 -13.73 2.39 13.17
N ASP A 162 -15.00 2.08 12.96
CA ASP A 162 -15.62 2.06 11.63
C ASP A 162 -16.40 3.35 11.38
N SER A 163 -16.39 3.82 10.13
CA SER A 163 -17.21 4.95 9.69
C SER A 163 -17.53 4.82 8.20
N THR A 164 -18.77 5.10 7.82
CA THR A 164 -19.22 5.09 6.44
C THR A 164 -19.91 6.40 6.12
N ASP A 165 -19.58 6.98 4.97
CA ASP A 165 -20.33 8.07 4.35
C ASP A 165 -20.77 7.65 2.94
N THR A 166 -21.42 8.55 2.19
CA THR A 166 -21.94 8.25 0.84
C THR A 166 -20.87 7.98 -0.22
N SER A 167 -19.60 8.17 0.11
CA SER A 167 -18.47 8.03 -0.80
C SER A 167 -17.50 6.93 -0.38
N PHE A 168 -17.38 6.65 0.92
CA PHE A 168 -16.35 5.78 1.46
C PHE A 168 -16.82 5.01 2.70
N ILE A 169 -16.43 3.74 2.71
CA ILE A 169 -16.34 2.90 3.90
C ILE A 169 -14.92 3.04 4.46
N ARG A 170 -14.78 3.23 5.78
CA ARG A 170 -13.48 3.37 6.44
C ARG A 170 -13.41 2.50 7.68
N HIS A 171 -12.32 1.73 7.78
CA HIS A 171 -11.96 0.97 8.96
C HIS A 171 -10.60 1.46 9.46
N THR A 172 -10.58 1.94 10.70
CA THR A 172 -9.35 2.47 11.32
C THR A 172 -9.03 1.72 12.60
N ALA A 173 -7.78 1.35 12.82
CA ALA A 173 -7.34 0.75 14.09
C ALA A 173 -5.94 1.25 14.48
N PHE A 174 -5.43 0.74 15.61
CA PHE A 174 -4.08 1.05 16.10
C PHE A 174 -3.80 2.56 16.22
N SER A 175 -4.77 3.32 16.75
CA SER A 175 -4.70 4.77 16.87
C SER A 175 -4.39 5.47 15.54
N GLY A 176 -5.07 5.04 14.46
CA GLY A 176 -4.94 5.66 13.13
C GLY A 176 -3.83 5.10 12.25
N ARG A 177 -3.01 4.17 12.76
CA ARG A 177 -1.88 3.57 12.04
C ARG A 177 -2.28 2.49 11.04
N LEU A 178 -3.42 1.85 11.27
CA LEU A 178 -4.07 0.99 10.29
C LEU A 178 -5.27 1.73 9.71
N ARG A 179 -5.30 1.91 8.38
CA ARG A 179 -6.44 2.49 7.67
C ARG A 179 -6.78 1.68 6.43
N ILE A 180 -8.04 1.25 6.35
CA ILE A 180 -8.64 0.65 5.17
C ILE A 180 -9.73 1.63 4.71
N ILE A 181 -9.59 2.16 3.50
CA ILE A 181 -10.49 3.14 2.90
C ILE A 181 -11.00 2.57 1.58
N ILE A 182 -12.30 2.31 1.50
CA ILE A 182 -12.92 1.67 0.35
C ILE A 182 -13.94 2.64 -0.23
N LYS A 183 -13.70 3.08 -1.46
CA LYS A 183 -14.62 3.95 -2.18
C LYS A 183 -15.86 3.20 -2.64
N GLU A 184 -17.04 3.70 -2.26
CA GLU A 184 -18.31 3.22 -2.80
C GLU A 184 -18.44 3.54 -4.30
N ASN A 185 -19.13 2.63 -5.02
CA ASN A 185 -19.25 2.69 -6.47
C ASN A 185 -20.61 2.20 -6.99
N PRO A 186 -21.73 2.81 -6.57
CA PRO A 186 -23.07 2.38 -7.00
C PRO A 186 -23.29 2.53 -8.51
N THR A 187 -22.53 3.43 -9.17
CA THR A 187 -22.66 3.70 -10.61
C THR A 187 -21.71 2.90 -11.49
N GLY A 188 -20.94 1.94 -10.94
CA GLY A 188 -20.05 1.08 -11.72
C GLY A 188 -18.93 1.82 -12.48
N LYS A 189 -18.40 2.91 -11.93
CA LYS A 189 -17.29 3.68 -12.54
C LYS A 189 -15.95 3.01 -12.29
N ILE A 190 -15.01 3.17 -13.22
CA ILE A 190 -13.63 2.71 -13.06
C ILE A 190 -12.84 3.78 -12.30
N TYR A 191 -12.45 3.51 -11.04
CA TYR A 191 -11.64 4.44 -10.23
C TYR A 191 -10.16 4.06 -10.12
N HIS A 192 -9.72 3.06 -10.89
CA HIS A 192 -8.40 2.44 -10.79
C HIS A 192 -7.22 3.43 -10.72
N THR A 193 -7.09 4.34 -11.69
CA THR A 193 -6.06 5.40 -11.67
C THR A 193 -6.54 6.64 -10.93
N ILE A 194 -7.85 6.89 -10.89
CA ILE A 194 -8.45 8.05 -10.23
C ILE A 194 -8.09 8.10 -8.74
N LEU A 195 -7.96 6.96 -8.06
CA LEU A 195 -7.50 6.90 -6.67
C LEU A 195 -6.10 7.50 -6.51
N VAL A 196 -5.19 7.28 -7.46
CA VAL A 196 -3.86 7.90 -7.47
C VAL A 196 -3.99 9.39 -7.74
N GLU A 197 -4.70 9.74 -8.82
CA GLU A 197 -4.87 11.12 -9.28
C GLU A 197 -5.50 12.03 -8.22
N LYS A 198 -6.43 11.51 -7.43
CA LYS A 198 -7.09 12.19 -6.32
C LYS A 198 -6.29 12.05 -5.01
N ASN A 199 -4.97 12.24 -5.14
CA ASN A 199 -3.97 12.33 -4.06
C ASN A 199 -3.72 11.04 -3.26
N GLY A 200 -3.98 9.85 -3.82
CA GLY A 200 -3.87 8.58 -3.11
C GLY A 200 -2.48 8.31 -2.54
N LEU A 201 -1.42 8.52 -3.32
CA LEU A 201 -0.04 8.30 -2.85
C LEU A 201 0.35 9.27 -1.74
N ILE A 202 0.05 10.56 -1.91
CA ILE A 202 0.36 11.59 -0.91
C ILE A 202 -0.40 11.30 0.38
N HIS A 203 -1.69 10.94 0.28
CA HIS A 203 -2.49 10.55 1.45
C HIS A 203 -1.88 9.35 2.16
N GLN A 204 -1.51 8.32 1.40
CA GLN A 204 -0.87 7.11 1.92
C GLN A 204 0.44 7.38 2.65
N LEU A 205 1.28 8.30 2.15
CA LEU A 205 2.55 8.65 2.78
C LEU A 205 2.39 9.50 4.05
N LEU A 206 1.37 10.36 4.09
CA LEU A 206 1.23 11.39 5.12
C LEU A 206 0.17 11.08 6.17
N PHE A 207 -0.66 10.05 6.00
CA PHE A 207 -1.69 9.72 6.99
C PHE A 207 -1.07 9.41 8.36
N ASN A 208 -1.81 9.80 9.39
CA ASN A 208 -1.43 9.75 10.80
C ASN A 208 -0.18 10.59 11.15
N SER A 209 0.13 11.60 10.33
CA SER A 209 1.17 12.59 10.59
C SER A 209 0.58 13.99 10.75
N LYS A 210 1.38 14.95 11.25
CA LYS A 210 0.97 16.36 11.33
C LYS A 210 0.73 16.99 9.95
N LEU A 211 1.23 16.38 8.87
CA LEU A 211 1.10 16.86 7.49
C LEU A 211 -0.09 16.25 6.76
N GLU A 212 -0.83 15.34 7.40
CA GLU A 212 -2.02 14.75 6.82
C GLU A 212 -3.00 15.84 6.37
N GLU A 213 -3.38 15.79 5.10
CA GLU A 213 -4.26 16.74 4.42
C GLU A 213 -3.92 18.23 4.59
N ARG A 214 -2.63 18.54 4.82
CA ARG A 214 -2.12 19.92 4.75
C ARG A 214 -1.72 20.26 3.32
N GLY A 215 -2.47 21.13 2.67
CA GLY A 215 -2.22 21.53 1.28
C GLY A 215 -2.69 20.50 0.22
N TYR A 216 -3.36 19.42 0.65
CA TYR A 216 -4.03 18.47 -0.23
C TYR A 216 -5.25 17.89 0.50
N LYS A 217 -6.18 17.28 -0.25
CA LYS A 217 -7.29 16.50 0.30
C LYS A 217 -7.39 15.16 -0.40
N PHE A 218 -7.51 14.06 0.34
CA PHE A 218 -7.77 12.78 -0.31
C PHE A 218 -9.16 12.81 -0.94
N TRP A 219 -9.27 12.31 -2.17
CA TRP A 219 -10.46 12.47 -3.00
C TRP A 219 -10.80 13.92 -3.40
N GLY A 220 -9.91 14.89 -3.13
CA GLY A 220 -10.00 16.26 -3.60
C GLY A 220 -9.26 16.50 -4.92
N GLU A 221 -9.14 17.75 -5.35
CA GLU A 221 -8.39 18.10 -6.56
C GLU A 221 -6.92 17.68 -6.49
N ARG A 222 -6.37 17.31 -7.65
CA ARG A 222 -5.00 16.80 -7.77
C ARG A 222 -4.01 17.89 -7.35
N SER A 223 -3.37 17.69 -6.20
CA SER A 223 -2.52 18.68 -5.53
C SER A 223 -1.15 18.93 -6.20
N TYR A 224 -0.79 18.08 -7.15
CA TYR A 224 0.52 18.10 -7.83
C TYR A 224 0.39 18.34 -9.34
N SER A 225 -0.73 18.93 -9.78
CA SER A 225 -0.98 19.19 -11.21
C SER A 225 0.08 20.09 -11.83
N ASN A 226 0.59 21.07 -11.09
CA ASN A 226 1.67 21.96 -11.50
C ASN A 226 3.06 21.29 -11.60
N LEU A 227 3.20 20.05 -11.12
CA LEU A 227 4.45 19.29 -11.18
C LEU A 227 4.47 18.28 -12.33
N ILE A 228 3.32 18.04 -12.97
CA ILE A 228 3.20 17.19 -14.14
C ILE A 228 3.45 18.06 -15.37
N LYS A 229 4.47 17.69 -16.15
CA LYS A 229 4.79 18.32 -17.44
C LYS A 229 4.07 17.62 -18.58
#